data_AF-A0AA39UH47-F1
#
_entry.id   AF-A0AA39UH47-F1
#
_cell.length_a   1.000
_cell.length_b   1.000
_cell.length_c   1.000
_cell.angle_alpha   90.00
_cell.angle_beta   90.00
_cell.angle_gamma   90.00
#
_symmetry.space_group_name_H-M   'P 1'
#
loop_
_entity.id
_entity.type
_entity.pdbx_description
1 polymer ?
#
loop_
_entity_poly.entity_id
_entity_poly.type
_entity_poly.pdbx_seq_one_letter_code
_entity_poly.pdbx_strand_id
1 'polypeptide(L)'
;MFSKGRSDLRTIIDDMMAYKALGLFLLSEVGHGLDIANLRTTATLLPGGGFELHTTSSLAAKYMPPTVPVLGKPAFGIVWAKLIINDEGISARVLPRRNGSSPLNHAITTFHRVRLPPSALLGELDNSVDVRLSLWRVGVGAISLSAIAITCLKVASSTVYRYSLRRHVGVPRPVPIISFRTQQIPIFTAVAQAHVLEALLKTCTHNFMDDSTGFQTRHAVATIFKAMVVEPALRTHYDLSVRCGAQGLFDYNQVISFFSNMRGISIAEGDVLVLCIRLASELLLGRYSIPETLNSNSLLAKHESAVFNKYTAMVEDHGHRGDHYRSFILPQSQTIIESIGHRMAYDAAVAQGVPQALIDIYECYAIKRDVGWYIEAGVLTQDQVASMEDRAMKAAFPHMSQWVDGMGVSDYLKAPILSEDRWDKFVDSLPSIGVEEKGSTSAVYQARL
;
A
#
# COMPACT_ATOMS: atom_id res chain seq x y z
N MET A 1 -0.69 26.37 0.18
CA MET A 1 -0.41 27.25 -0.96
C MET A 1 -1.69 27.90 -1.46
N PHE A 2 -2.46 27.26 -2.36
CA PHE A 2 -3.59 27.87 -3.09
C PHE A 2 -4.75 28.47 -2.27
N SER A 3 -4.90 28.17 -0.98
CA SER A 3 -5.92 28.76 -0.10
C SER A 3 -5.47 30.06 0.62
N LYS A 4 -4.20 30.45 0.53
CA LYS A 4 -3.68 31.64 1.23
C LYS A 4 -4.29 32.91 0.61
N GLY A 5 -5.02 33.69 1.41
CA GLY A 5 -5.73 34.90 0.95
C GLY A 5 -7.08 34.65 0.26
N ARG A 6 -7.45 33.39 0.01
CA ARG A 6 -8.70 33.01 -0.67
C ARG A 6 -9.85 32.82 0.32
N SER A 7 -10.43 33.93 0.77
CA SER A 7 -11.55 33.94 1.73
C SER A 7 -12.82 33.26 1.19
N ASP A 8 -12.99 33.23 -0.13
CA ASP A 8 -14.07 32.54 -0.85
C ASP A 8 -14.01 31.01 -0.66
N LEU A 9 -12.81 30.44 -0.54
CA LEU A 9 -12.62 29.01 -0.27
C LEU A 9 -12.85 28.64 1.20
N ARG A 10 -12.89 29.62 2.12
CA ARG A 10 -12.91 29.37 3.56
C ARG A 10 -14.13 28.56 4.00
N THR A 11 -15.33 28.95 3.61
CA THR A 11 -16.57 28.24 3.97
C THR A 11 -16.56 26.80 3.48
N ILE A 12 -16.04 26.54 2.27
CA ILE A 12 -15.94 25.20 1.69
C ILE A 12 -14.92 24.35 2.48
N ILE A 13 -13.79 24.93 2.87
CA ILE A 13 -12.79 24.27 3.74
C ILE A 13 -13.39 23.97 5.12
N ASP A 14 -14.02 24.94 5.77
CA ASP A 14 -14.62 24.80 7.10
C ASP A 14 -15.74 23.75 7.08
N ASP A 15 -16.55 23.68 6.02
CA ASP A 15 -17.59 22.66 5.84
C ASP A 15 -17.06 21.25 5.49
N MET A 16 -15.92 21.14 4.80
CA MET A 16 -15.22 19.85 4.62
C MET A 16 -14.59 19.37 5.94
N MET A 17 -13.95 20.27 6.70
CA MET A 17 -13.38 19.96 8.01
C MET A 17 -14.45 19.58 9.05
N ALA A 18 -15.62 20.21 8.99
CA ALA A 18 -16.79 19.83 9.79
C ALA A 18 -17.58 18.62 9.25
N TYR A 19 -17.07 17.94 8.21
CA TYR A 19 -17.70 16.80 7.53
C TYR A 19 -19.16 17.05 7.07
N LYS A 20 -19.51 18.31 6.79
CA LYS A 20 -20.78 18.67 6.13
C LYS A 20 -20.70 18.42 4.62
N ALA A 21 -19.52 18.63 4.03
CA ALA A 21 -19.22 18.40 2.62
C ALA A 21 -18.10 17.35 2.42
N LEU A 22 -18.01 16.80 1.21
CA LEU A 22 -17.00 15.82 0.81
C LEU A 22 -16.00 16.42 -0.18
N GLY A 23 -14.71 16.42 0.16
CA GLY A 23 -13.63 16.87 -0.74
C GLY A 23 -13.10 15.74 -1.62
N LEU A 24 -13.02 15.96 -2.93
CA LEU A 24 -12.57 14.98 -3.93
C LEU A 24 -11.43 15.52 -4.81
N PHE A 25 -10.58 14.62 -5.30
CA PHE A 25 -9.44 14.93 -6.16
C PHE A 25 -9.53 14.14 -7.47
N LEU A 26 -9.83 14.83 -8.58
CA LEU A 26 -10.16 14.25 -9.88
C LEU A 26 -8.99 14.41 -10.85
N LEU A 27 -7.96 13.58 -10.62
CA LEU A 27 -6.76 13.51 -11.44
C LEU A 27 -6.91 12.51 -12.60
N SER A 28 -6.97 11.21 -12.28
CA SER A 28 -6.90 10.10 -13.23
C SER A 28 -8.07 10.03 -14.21
N GLU A 29 -7.79 9.63 -15.44
CA GLU A 29 -8.75 9.37 -16.51
C GLU A 29 -8.73 7.90 -16.95
N VAL A 30 -9.80 7.43 -17.60
CA VAL A 30 -9.92 6.06 -18.13
C VAL A 30 -8.72 5.67 -19.01
N GLY A 31 -8.20 6.60 -19.81
CA GLY A 31 -7.01 6.39 -20.65
C GLY A 31 -5.69 6.88 -20.05
N HIS A 32 -5.69 7.61 -18.93
CA HIS A 32 -4.51 8.30 -18.39
C HIS A 32 -4.47 8.26 -16.87
N GLY A 33 -3.76 7.27 -16.31
CA GLY A 33 -3.45 7.21 -14.88
C GLY A 33 -2.01 7.64 -14.56
N LEU A 34 -1.05 7.15 -15.35
CA LEU A 34 0.40 7.31 -15.12
C LEU A 34 1.03 8.45 -15.93
N ASP A 35 0.32 8.91 -16.97
CA ASP A 35 0.76 9.98 -17.87
C ASP A 35 -0.10 11.23 -17.66
N ILE A 36 0.17 11.95 -16.57
CA ILE A 36 -0.55 13.18 -16.20
C ILE A 36 -0.33 14.29 -17.24
N ALA A 37 0.80 14.27 -17.95
CA ALA A 37 1.08 15.21 -19.03
C ALA A 37 0.16 15.00 -20.25
N ASN A 38 -0.35 13.78 -20.46
CA ASN A 38 -1.23 13.45 -21.59
C ASN A 38 -2.73 13.33 -21.27
N LEU A 39 -3.17 13.74 -20.07
CA LEU A 39 -4.59 13.98 -19.74
C LEU A 39 -5.35 14.72 -20.86
N ARG A 40 -6.64 14.38 -20.99
CA ARG A 40 -7.51 14.79 -22.10
C ARG A 40 -8.81 15.48 -21.66
N THR A 41 -9.10 15.59 -20.36
CA THR A 41 -10.04 16.61 -19.87
C THR A 41 -9.45 17.99 -20.15
N THR A 42 -10.25 18.92 -20.68
CA THR A 42 -9.84 20.31 -20.95
C THR A 42 -10.53 21.32 -20.03
N ALA A 43 -9.97 22.52 -19.88
CA ALA A 43 -10.47 23.60 -19.01
C ALA A 43 -10.27 25.00 -19.64
N THR A 44 -11.09 25.38 -20.61
CA THR A 44 -11.04 26.67 -21.33
C THR A 44 -10.89 27.89 -20.43
N LEU A 45 -10.23 28.96 -20.89
CA LEU A 45 -10.41 30.33 -20.38
C LEU A 45 -11.42 31.08 -21.28
N LEU A 46 -12.48 31.64 -20.70
CA LEU A 46 -13.55 32.36 -21.38
C LEU A 46 -13.28 33.88 -21.42
N PRO A 47 -13.88 34.65 -22.35
CA PRO A 47 -13.68 36.11 -22.45
C PRO A 47 -14.05 36.92 -21.19
N GLY A 48 -14.90 36.37 -20.30
CA GLY A 48 -15.22 36.96 -19.00
C GLY A 48 -14.29 36.56 -17.86
N GLY A 49 -13.13 35.95 -18.15
CA GLY A 49 -12.16 35.46 -17.16
C GLY A 49 -12.56 34.16 -16.45
N GLY A 50 -13.79 33.66 -16.66
CA GLY A 50 -14.24 32.36 -16.15
C GLY A 50 -13.63 31.19 -16.92
N PHE A 51 -13.86 29.97 -16.44
CA PHE A 51 -13.31 28.75 -17.02
C PHE A 51 -14.41 27.79 -17.48
N GLU A 52 -14.06 26.73 -18.23
CA GLU A 52 -15.05 25.76 -18.73
C GLU A 52 -14.44 24.39 -19.03
N LEU A 53 -15.00 23.31 -18.47
CA LEU A 53 -14.32 22.03 -18.25
C LEU A 53 -14.89 20.87 -19.11
N HIS A 54 -14.12 20.27 -20.04
CA HIS A 54 -14.63 19.24 -20.97
C HIS A 54 -13.81 17.93 -21.06
N THR A 55 -14.44 16.81 -20.75
CA THR A 55 -14.06 15.44 -21.14
C THR A 55 -14.19 15.24 -22.67
N THR A 56 -13.08 15.38 -23.40
CA THR A 56 -13.03 15.35 -24.88
C THR A 56 -13.33 13.99 -25.53
N SER A 57 -13.32 12.89 -24.78
CA SER A 57 -13.59 11.53 -25.27
C SER A 57 -13.93 10.60 -24.10
N SER A 58 -14.43 9.39 -24.37
CA SER A 58 -14.66 8.36 -23.33
C SER A 58 -13.40 8.02 -22.52
N LEU A 59 -12.23 8.02 -23.17
CA LEU A 59 -10.93 7.83 -22.52
C LEU A 59 -10.50 9.02 -21.65
N ALA A 60 -11.08 10.21 -21.87
CA ALA A 60 -10.83 11.41 -21.07
C ALA A 60 -11.73 11.53 -19.83
N ALA A 61 -12.62 10.56 -19.58
CA ALA A 61 -13.51 10.59 -18.43
C ALA A 61 -12.72 10.34 -17.14
N LYS A 62 -12.98 11.12 -16.08
CA LYS A 62 -12.31 10.93 -14.78
C LYS A 62 -12.76 9.61 -14.15
N TYR A 63 -11.82 8.86 -13.60
CA TYR A 63 -11.99 7.46 -13.22
C TYR A 63 -11.44 7.20 -11.82
N MET A 64 -12.22 6.50 -10.99
CA MET A 64 -12.01 6.13 -9.57
C MET A 64 -12.60 7.06 -8.47
N PRO A 65 -12.52 8.41 -8.51
CA PRO A 65 -13.12 9.23 -7.45
C PRO A 65 -14.62 8.95 -7.24
N PRO A 66 -15.09 8.82 -5.98
CA PRO A 66 -16.49 8.58 -5.67
C PRO A 66 -17.30 9.89 -5.76
N THR A 67 -17.61 10.31 -6.98
CA THR A 67 -18.25 11.62 -7.29
C THR A 67 -19.77 11.62 -7.15
N VAL A 68 -20.40 10.46 -6.98
CA VAL A 68 -21.84 10.37 -6.71
C VAL A 68 -22.08 10.66 -5.23
N PRO A 69 -22.86 11.69 -4.86
CA PRO A 69 -23.11 12.06 -3.47
C PRO A 69 -23.65 10.92 -2.61
N VAL A 70 -23.19 10.84 -1.36
CA VAL A 70 -23.62 9.83 -0.37
C VAL A 70 -23.99 10.55 0.92
N LEU A 71 -24.93 9.98 1.69
CA LEU A 71 -25.45 10.56 2.95
C LEU A 71 -26.06 11.98 2.81
N GLY A 72 -26.50 12.36 1.60
CA GLY A 72 -27.06 13.68 1.32
C GLY A 72 -26.07 14.84 1.37
N LYS A 73 -24.76 14.58 1.47
CA LYS A 73 -23.71 15.61 1.58
C LYS A 73 -23.29 16.13 0.19
N PRO A 74 -23.11 17.44 0.00
CA PRO A 74 -22.51 17.99 -1.22
C PRO A 74 -21.06 17.52 -1.38
N ALA A 75 -20.62 17.37 -2.62
CA ALA A 75 -19.26 16.97 -2.96
C ALA A 75 -18.57 18.06 -3.81
N PHE A 76 -17.36 18.45 -3.43
CA PHE A 76 -16.54 19.44 -4.12
C PHE A 76 -15.29 18.75 -4.70
N GLY A 77 -15.03 18.92 -6.00
CA GLY A 77 -13.94 18.25 -6.70
C GLY A 77 -12.91 19.22 -7.26
N ILE A 78 -11.63 19.02 -6.91
CA ILE A 78 -10.50 19.64 -7.63
C ILE A 78 -10.23 18.79 -8.87
N VAL A 79 -10.31 19.38 -10.07
CA VAL A 79 -10.16 18.66 -11.35
C VAL A 79 -8.89 19.10 -12.08
N TRP A 80 -8.10 18.13 -12.54
CA TRP A 80 -6.93 18.39 -13.41
C TRP A 80 -7.30 18.31 -14.89
N ALA A 81 -6.94 19.32 -15.69
CA ALA A 81 -7.34 19.45 -17.08
C ALA A 81 -6.42 20.39 -17.90
N LYS A 82 -6.48 20.33 -19.25
CA LYS A 82 -5.71 21.16 -20.20
C LYS A 82 -6.51 22.32 -20.80
N LEU A 83 -6.00 23.54 -20.87
CA LEU A 83 -6.83 24.74 -21.08
C LEU A 83 -7.46 24.96 -22.51
N ILE A 84 -8.54 24.27 -22.93
CA ILE A 84 -9.14 24.30 -24.30
C ILE A 84 -10.72 24.10 -24.33
N ILE A 85 -11.39 24.52 -25.42
CA ILE A 85 -12.70 25.23 -25.63
C ILE A 85 -14.08 24.48 -25.73
N ASN A 86 -15.14 25.13 -25.21
CA ASN A 86 -16.65 25.12 -25.36
C ASN A 86 -17.58 24.25 -24.43
N ASP A 87 -18.91 24.58 -24.38
CA ASP A 87 -20.04 24.41 -23.36
C ASP A 87 -21.10 23.25 -23.63
N GLU A 88 -21.96 22.58 -22.78
CA GLU A 88 -22.42 22.58 -21.35
C GLU A 88 -22.49 21.13 -20.66
N GLY A 89 -22.56 20.95 -19.31
CA GLY A 89 -23.11 19.74 -18.56
C GLY A 89 -22.26 18.65 -17.78
N ILE A 90 -22.61 18.27 -16.52
CA ILE A 90 -21.95 17.14 -15.75
C ILE A 90 -22.73 15.81 -15.82
N SER A 91 -22.03 14.66 -15.95
CA SER A 91 -22.58 13.33 -15.64
C SER A 91 -21.62 12.46 -14.83
N ALA A 92 -22.14 11.72 -13.83
CA ALA A 92 -21.40 10.73 -13.04
C ALA A 92 -22.15 9.39 -13.03
N ARG A 93 -21.43 8.27 -13.16
CA ARG A 93 -21.99 6.91 -13.20
C ARG A 93 -21.22 6.00 -12.26
N VAL A 94 -21.91 5.37 -11.31
CA VAL A 94 -21.31 4.42 -10.35
C VAL A 94 -20.81 3.19 -11.09
N LEU A 95 -19.59 2.76 -10.79
CA LEU A 95 -18.99 1.53 -11.30
C LEU A 95 -19.51 0.31 -10.52
N PRO A 96 -19.57 -0.89 -11.13
CA PRO A 96 -19.75 -2.13 -10.38
C PRO A 96 -18.74 -2.26 -9.23
N ARG A 97 -19.16 -2.88 -8.11
CA ARG A 97 -18.31 -3.04 -6.92
C ARG A 97 -17.02 -3.78 -7.28
N ARG A 98 -15.87 -3.19 -6.93
CA ARG A 98 -14.56 -3.86 -6.99
C ARG A 98 -14.35 -4.73 -5.74
N ASN A 99 -13.47 -5.73 -5.84
CA ASN A 99 -12.99 -6.46 -4.67
C ASN A 99 -12.05 -5.58 -3.85
N GLY A 100 -12.31 -5.45 -2.55
CA GLY A 100 -11.64 -4.50 -1.65
C GLY A 100 -12.22 -3.08 -1.73
N SER A 101 -12.03 -2.29 -0.67
CA SER A 101 -12.52 -0.90 -0.51
C SER A 101 -14.04 -0.69 -0.61
N SER A 102 -14.85 -1.73 -0.46
CA SER A 102 -16.30 -1.56 -0.18
C SER A 102 -16.49 -0.80 1.15
N PRO A 103 -17.40 0.18 1.26
CA PRO A 103 -18.49 0.52 0.34
C PRO A 103 -18.23 1.77 -0.53
N LEU A 104 -17.02 2.00 -1.04
CA LEU A 104 -16.75 3.15 -1.91
C LEU A 104 -17.47 3.04 -3.27
N ASN A 105 -18.39 3.97 -3.53
CA ASN A 105 -19.07 4.15 -4.82
C ASN A 105 -18.14 4.82 -5.85
N HIS A 106 -17.06 4.15 -6.25
CA HIS A 106 -16.18 4.59 -7.34
C HIS A 106 -17.01 4.89 -8.60
N ALA A 107 -16.66 5.95 -9.33
CA ALA A 107 -17.45 6.40 -10.48
C ALA A 107 -16.59 6.72 -11.72
N ILE A 108 -17.25 6.70 -12.87
CA ILE A 108 -16.82 7.42 -14.08
C ILE A 108 -17.50 8.79 -14.05
N THR A 109 -16.74 9.86 -14.23
CA THR A 109 -17.26 11.24 -14.29
C THR A 109 -16.87 11.87 -15.62
N THR A 110 -17.87 12.32 -16.37
CA THR A 110 -17.70 13.05 -17.63
C THR A 110 -18.15 14.48 -17.45
N PHE A 111 -17.28 15.41 -17.78
CA PHE A 111 -17.67 16.79 -18.00
C PHE A 111 -18.00 16.95 -19.48
N HIS A 112 -19.27 17.03 -19.83
CA HIS A 112 -19.59 17.79 -21.02
C HIS A 112 -19.33 19.24 -20.57
N ARG A 113 -18.19 19.81 -20.96
CA ARG A 113 -18.15 21.24 -21.26
C ARG A 113 -18.66 22.23 -20.14
N VAL A 114 -18.20 22.17 -18.89
CA VAL A 114 -18.87 22.82 -17.72
C VAL A 114 -18.30 24.18 -17.33
N ARG A 115 -19.08 25.27 -17.42
CA ARG A 115 -18.66 26.63 -17.00
C ARG A 115 -18.38 26.78 -15.48
N LEU A 116 -17.42 27.65 -15.17
CA LEU A 116 -16.88 27.94 -13.84
C LEU A 116 -16.53 29.45 -13.71
N PRO A 117 -16.62 30.06 -12.52
CA PRO A 117 -16.21 31.45 -12.30
C PRO A 117 -14.67 31.63 -12.39
N PRO A 118 -14.14 32.87 -12.53
CA PRO A 118 -12.70 33.13 -12.52
C PRO A 118 -12.00 32.61 -11.26
N SER A 119 -12.67 32.67 -10.11
CA SER A 119 -12.20 32.14 -8.83
C SER A 119 -12.09 30.61 -8.78
N ALA A 120 -12.59 29.86 -9.76
CA ALA A 120 -12.43 28.41 -9.77
C ALA A 120 -10.97 27.96 -10.01
N LEU A 121 -10.11 28.82 -10.56
CA LEU A 121 -8.68 28.53 -10.68
C LEU A 121 -8.00 28.48 -9.30
N LEU A 122 -7.13 27.48 -9.12
CA LEU A 122 -6.27 27.31 -7.96
C LEU A 122 -4.81 27.49 -8.38
N GLY A 123 -4.38 28.74 -8.44
CA GLY A 123 -3.10 29.16 -9.00
C GLY A 123 -3.28 30.39 -9.88
N GLU A 124 -2.20 30.80 -10.54
CA GLU A 124 -2.21 31.88 -11.53
C GLU A 124 -2.40 31.34 -12.96
N LEU A 125 -2.68 32.23 -13.90
CA LEU A 125 -2.88 31.88 -15.32
C LEU A 125 -1.57 31.68 -16.12
N ASP A 126 -0.40 31.94 -15.51
CA ASP A 126 0.88 31.73 -16.15
C ASP A 126 1.41 30.29 -15.94
N ASN A 127 2.36 29.87 -16.78
CA ASN A 127 2.99 28.55 -16.65
C ASN A 127 4.06 28.52 -15.53
N SER A 128 3.97 29.36 -14.50
CA SER A 128 4.91 29.40 -13.37
C SER A 128 4.74 28.23 -12.40
N VAL A 129 3.55 27.63 -12.37
CA VAL A 129 3.17 26.59 -11.43
C VAL A 129 3.82 25.25 -11.81
N ASP A 130 4.88 24.86 -11.10
CA ASP A 130 5.47 23.52 -11.25
C ASP A 130 4.42 22.44 -10.90
N VAL A 131 4.11 21.61 -11.89
CA VAL A 131 3.23 20.44 -11.78
C VAL A 131 3.67 19.50 -10.65
N ARG A 132 4.98 19.38 -10.38
CA ARG A 132 5.52 18.54 -9.28
C ARG A 132 5.13 19.13 -7.92
N LEU A 133 5.28 20.44 -7.74
CA LEU A 133 4.88 21.14 -6.52
C LEU A 133 3.36 21.11 -6.34
N SER A 134 2.58 21.17 -7.42
CA SER A 134 1.12 21.01 -7.35
C SER A 134 0.68 19.59 -6.99
N LEU A 135 1.47 18.58 -7.35
CA LEU A 135 1.24 17.17 -7.00
C LEU A 135 1.87 16.75 -5.65
N TRP A 136 2.40 17.69 -4.84
CA TRP A 136 3.04 17.37 -3.54
C TRP A 136 2.18 16.48 -2.63
N ARG A 137 0.84 16.65 -2.65
CA ARG A 137 -0.12 15.86 -1.87
C ARG A 137 -0.09 14.36 -2.17
N VAL A 138 0.41 13.96 -3.35
CA VAL A 138 0.56 12.54 -3.73
C VAL A 138 1.66 11.89 -2.88
N GLY A 139 2.69 12.63 -2.47
CA GLY A 139 3.70 12.15 -1.51
C GLY A 139 3.11 11.90 -0.11
N VAL A 140 2.27 12.81 0.37
CA VAL A 140 1.50 12.63 1.62
C VAL A 140 0.61 11.40 1.50
N GLY A 141 -0.14 11.29 0.40
CA GLY A 141 -1.02 10.17 0.09
C GLY A 141 -0.27 8.84 0.03
N ALA A 142 0.91 8.80 -0.59
CA ALA A 142 1.75 7.60 -0.65
C ALA A 142 2.15 7.10 0.75
N ILE A 143 2.53 7.98 1.68
CA ILE A 143 2.83 7.57 3.07
C ILE A 143 1.54 7.18 3.80
N SER A 144 0.53 8.06 3.85
CA SER A 144 -0.66 7.85 4.68
C SER A 144 -1.53 6.68 4.22
N LEU A 145 -1.61 6.41 2.90
CA LEU A 145 -2.37 5.30 2.35
C LEU A 145 -1.61 3.97 2.54
N SER A 146 -0.29 3.95 2.30
CA SER A 146 0.51 2.73 2.52
C SER A 146 0.59 2.36 4.00
N ALA A 147 0.57 3.32 4.94
CA ALA A 147 0.52 3.04 6.37
C ALA A 147 -0.67 2.14 6.81
N ILE A 148 -1.78 2.14 6.05
CA ILE A 148 -2.91 1.23 6.28
C ILE A 148 -2.48 -0.25 6.18
N ALA A 149 -1.52 -0.58 5.30
CA ALA A 149 -1.02 -1.94 5.13
C ALA A 149 -0.37 -2.50 6.40
N ILE A 150 0.28 -1.65 7.20
CA ILE A 150 0.84 -2.03 8.51
C ILE A 150 -0.28 -2.43 9.46
N THR A 151 -1.38 -1.66 9.50
CA THR A 151 -2.57 -1.99 10.30
C THR A 151 -3.22 -3.29 9.81
N CYS A 152 -3.30 -3.49 8.48
CA CYS A 152 -3.79 -4.75 7.91
C CYS A 152 -2.90 -5.95 8.28
N LEU A 153 -1.57 -5.82 8.22
CA LEU A 153 -0.62 -6.84 8.69
C LEU A 153 -0.83 -7.16 10.18
N LYS A 154 -0.99 -6.13 11.03
CA LYS A 154 -1.27 -6.29 12.47
C LYS A 154 -2.56 -7.09 12.72
N VAL A 155 -3.67 -6.75 12.04
CA VAL A 155 -4.97 -7.44 12.19
C VAL A 155 -4.94 -8.85 11.59
N ALA A 156 -4.34 -9.04 10.42
CA ALA A 156 -4.24 -10.33 9.74
C ALA A 156 -3.38 -11.31 10.54
N SER A 157 -2.13 -10.94 10.89
CA SER A 157 -1.24 -11.77 11.70
C SER A 157 -1.84 -12.09 13.07
N SER A 158 -2.47 -11.11 13.73
CA SER A 158 -3.25 -11.31 14.96
C SER A 158 -4.34 -12.37 14.84
N THR A 159 -5.04 -12.40 13.71
CA THR A 159 -6.14 -13.33 13.46
C THR A 159 -5.61 -14.73 13.17
N VAL A 160 -4.61 -14.84 12.28
CA VAL A 160 -4.02 -16.14 11.91
C VAL A 160 -3.23 -16.76 13.06
N TYR A 161 -2.53 -15.97 13.89
CA TYR A 161 -1.83 -16.47 15.09
C TYR A 161 -2.80 -17.10 16.09
N ARG A 162 -3.89 -16.39 16.46
CA ARG A 162 -4.89 -16.91 17.41
C ARG A 162 -5.67 -18.10 16.84
N TYR A 163 -5.99 -18.08 15.55
CA TYR A 163 -6.52 -19.28 14.85
C TYR A 163 -5.54 -20.47 14.92
N SER A 164 -4.24 -20.23 14.73
CA SER A 164 -3.21 -21.28 14.71
C SER A 164 -2.90 -21.87 16.09
N LEU A 165 -3.19 -21.13 17.17
CA LEU A 165 -3.16 -21.63 18.55
C LEU A 165 -4.31 -22.60 18.85
N ARG A 166 -5.53 -22.33 18.35
CA ARG A 166 -6.70 -23.21 18.59
C ARG A 166 -6.87 -24.33 17.58
N ARG A 167 -6.44 -24.15 16.31
CA ARG A 167 -6.64 -25.17 15.27
C ARG A 167 -5.65 -26.31 15.45
N HIS A 168 -6.15 -27.49 15.80
CA HIS A 168 -5.33 -28.68 16.00
C HIS A 168 -5.33 -29.61 14.77
N VAL A 169 -4.26 -30.42 14.65
CA VAL A 169 -4.11 -31.49 13.65
C VAL A 169 -3.40 -32.71 14.26
N GLY A 170 -3.56 -33.88 13.64
CA GLY A 170 -2.91 -35.13 14.06
C GLY A 170 -3.78 -35.98 15.00
N VAL A 171 -3.49 -37.29 15.03
CA VAL A 171 -4.16 -38.31 15.86
C VAL A 171 -3.12 -39.31 16.38
N PRO A 172 -3.33 -39.97 17.53
CA PRO A 172 -4.42 -39.79 18.50
C PRO A 172 -4.20 -38.63 19.47
N ARG A 173 -3.06 -37.92 19.37
CA ARG A 173 -2.73 -36.73 20.19
C ARG A 173 -2.62 -35.52 19.27
N PRO A 174 -3.68 -34.69 19.13
CA PRO A 174 -3.65 -33.51 18.29
C PRO A 174 -2.67 -32.46 18.84
N VAL A 175 -2.04 -31.70 17.94
CA VAL A 175 -1.17 -30.56 18.28
C VAL A 175 -1.67 -29.29 17.57
N PRO A 176 -1.54 -28.10 18.18
CA PRO A 176 -1.98 -26.85 17.56
C PRO A 176 -1.07 -26.52 16.38
N ILE A 177 -1.62 -26.09 15.23
CA ILE A 177 -0.84 -25.93 13.99
C ILE A 177 0.30 -24.91 14.12
N ILE A 178 0.25 -23.98 15.08
CA ILE A 178 1.37 -23.08 15.39
C ILE A 178 2.63 -23.81 15.90
N SER A 179 2.59 -25.12 16.19
CA SER A 179 3.79 -25.91 16.51
C SER A 179 4.71 -26.15 15.31
N PHE A 180 4.22 -26.02 14.08
CA PHE A 180 4.99 -26.31 12.87
C PHE A 180 5.70 -25.07 12.30
N ARG A 181 6.97 -25.19 11.91
CA ARG A 181 7.73 -24.10 11.25
C ARG A 181 7.02 -23.56 10.00
N THR A 182 6.37 -24.43 9.22
CA THR A 182 5.57 -24.10 8.04
C THR A 182 4.28 -23.31 8.34
N GLN A 183 3.90 -23.18 9.62
CA GLN A 183 2.86 -22.27 10.09
C GLN A 183 3.47 -21.01 10.72
N GLN A 184 4.52 -21.18 11.55
CA GLN A 184 5.18 -20.09 12.27
C GLN A 184 5.79 -19.06 11.33
N ILE A 185 6.63 -19.47 10.35
CA ILE A 185 7.43 -18.56 9.52
C ILE A 185 6.61 -17.41 8.91
N PRO A 186 5.53 -17.63 8.14
CA PRO A 186 4.75 -16.53 7.55
C PRO A 186 4.01 -15.67 8.60
N ILE A 187 3.59 -16.25 9.74
CA ILE A 187 2.92 -15.50 10.81
C ILE A 187 3.92 -14.62 11.56
N PHE A 188 5.08 -15.18 11.91
CA PHE A 188 6.12 -14.51 12.68
C PHE A 188 6.78 -13.42 11.84
N THR A 189 7.00 -13.66 10.55
CA THR A 189 7.42 -12.64 9.57
C THR A 189 6.40 -11.52 9.43
N ALA A 190 5.08 -11.82 9.46
CA ALA A 190 4.07 -10.78 9.41
C ALA A 190 4.08 -9.86 10.65
N VAL A 191 4.34 -10.41 11.85
CA VAL A 191 4.49 -9.64 13.09
C VAL A 191 5.78 -8.82 13.07
N ALA A 192 6.89 -9.42 12.65
CA ALA A 192 8.17 -8.72 12.47
C ALA A 192 8.05 -7.53 11.49
N GLN A 193 7.45 -7.76 10.31
CA GLN A 193 7.11 -6.70 9.36
C GLN A 193 6.24 -5.62 9.99
N ALA A 194 5.21 -5.98 10.77
CA ALA A 194 4.32 -5.01 11.40
C ALA A 194 5.05 -4.06 12.38
N HIS A 195 6.00 -4.57 13.17
CA HIS A 195 6.80 -3.73 14.08
C HIS A 195 7.90 -2.94 13.35
N VAL A 196 8.63 -3.57 12.43
CA VAL A 196 9.73 -2.92 11.69
C VAL A 196 9.22 -1.84 10.73
N LEU A 197 8.11 -2.08 10.02
CA LEU A 197 7.51 -1.08 9.13
C LEU A 197 6.82 0.06 9.90
N GLU A 198 6.39 -0.17 11.15
CA GLU A 198 5.91 0.91 12.03
C GLU A 198 7.06 1.81 12.53
N ALA A 199 8.25 1.24 12.76
CA ALA A 199 9.46 2.03 13.00
C ALA A 199 9.86 2.83 11.74
N LEU A 200 9.86 2.20 10.56
CA LEU A 200 10.10 2.86 9.28
C LEU A 200 9.09 4.00 9.04
N LEU A 201 7.79 3.80 9.31
CA LEU A 201 6.74 4.81 9.13
C LEU A 201 7.07 6.11 9.90
N LYS A 202 7.46 6.01 11.17
CA LYS A 202 7.83 7.19 11.98
C LYS A 202 9.03 7.92 11.37
N THR A 203 10.06 7.17 10.99
CA THR A 203 11.31 7.71 10.39
C THR A 203 11.02 8.39 9.05
N CYS A 204 10.28 7.73 8.16
CA CYS A 204 9.87 8.30 6.87
C CYS A 204 8.92 9.48 7.02
N THR A 205 8.05 9.49 8.03
CA THR A 205 7.18 10.65 8.34
C THR A 205 8.00 11.84 8.82
N HIS A 206 8.97 11.64 9.71
CA HIS A 206 9.89 12.69 10.15
C HIS A 206 10.67 13.28 8.96
N ASN A 207 11.34 12.43 8.19
CA ASN A 207 12.14 12.83 7.03
C ASN A 207 11.29 13.46 5.90
N PHE A 208 10.00 13.13 5.80
CA PHE A 208 9.07 13.79 4.86
C PHE A 208 8.57 15.15 5.36
N MET A 209 8.44 15.34 6.68
CA MET A 209 7.99 16.60 7.27
C MET A 209 9.12 17.61 7.49
N ASP A 210 10.39 17.20 7.47
CA ASP A 210 11.52 18.11 7.55
C ASP A 210 11.57 19.06 6.34
N ASP A 211 11.26 20.35 6.59
CA ASP A 211 11.31 21.41 5.60
C ASP A 211 12.73 21.92 5.29
N SER A 212 13.77 21.46 6.01
CA SER A 212 15.17 21.75 5.67
C SER A 212 15.71 20.82 4.57
N THR A 213 15.18 19.60 4.45
CA THR A 213 15.51 18.65 3.37
C THR A 213 14.82 19.03 2.04
N GLY A 214 15.55 18.86 0.93
CA GLY A 214 15.03 19.14 -0.42
C GLY A 214 13.79 18.32 -0.78
N PHE A 215 12.85 18.94 -1.51
CA PHE A 215 11.59 18.33 -1.95
C PHE A 215 11.77 16.97 -2.64
N GLN A 216 12.84 16.82 -3.43
CA GLN A 216 13.20 15.60 -4.14
C GLN A 216 13.46 14.44 -3.16
N THR A 217 14.34 14.63 -2.18
CA THR A 217 14.68 13.62 -1.16
C THR A 217 13.48 13.30 -0.27
N ARG A 218 12.65 14.29 0.09
CA ARG A 218 11.38 14.05 0.80
C ARG A 218 10.43 13.16 0.00
N HIS A 219 10.26 13.43 -1.30
CA HIS A 219 9.41 12.64 -2.19
C HIS A 219 10.00 11.24 -2.47
N ALA A 220 11.32 11.10 -2.45
CA ALA A 220 12.02 9.81 -2.52
C ALA A 220 11.69 8.95 -1.29
N VAL A 221 11.77 9.51 -0.09
CA VAL A 221 11.39 8.82 1.17
C VAL A 221 9.94 8.31 1.13
N ALA A 222 9.00 9.08 0.57
CA ALA A 222 7.62 8.63 0.38
C ALA A 222 7.51 7.45 -0.60
N THR A 223 8.27 7.47 -1.69
CA THR A 223 8.35 6.36 -2.66
C THR A 223 8.96 5.10 -2.04
N ILE A 224 10.08 5.22 -1.33
CA ILE A 224 10.77 4.11 -0.65
C ILE A 224 9.82 3.47 0.37
N PHE A 225 9.20 4.27 1.24
CA PHE A 225 8.23 3.77 2.23
C PHE A 225 7.10 2.98 1.55
N LYS A 226 6.53 3.52 0.48
CA LYS A 226 5.42 2.88 -0.25
C LYS A 226 5.83 1.54 -0.88
N ALA A 227 7.01 1.47 -1.52
CA ALA A 227 7.54 0.21 -2.05
C ALA A 227 7.70 -0.85 -0.93
N MET A 228 8.37 -0.46 0.16
CA MET A 228 8.68 -1.31 1.31
C MET A 228 7.49 -1.87 2.08
N VAL A 229 6.34 -1.21 1.97
CA VAL A 229 5.16 -1.54 2.75
C VAL A 229 4.13 -2.31 1.93
N VAL A 230 3.96 -1.99 0.65
CA VAL A 230 2.84 -2.52 -0.15
C VAL A 230 3.12 -3.90 -0.74
N GLU A 231 4.30 -4.11 -1.33
CA GLU A 231 4.61 -5.40 -1.97
C GLU A 231 4.85 -6.52 -0.94
N PRO A 232 5.62 -6.29 0.16
CA PRO A 232 5.69 -7.24 1.27
C PRO A 232 4.33 -7.58 1.88
N ALA A 233 3.46 -6.58 2.09
CA ALA A 233 2.12 -6.83 2.60
C ALA A 233 1.27 -7.67 1.64
N LEU A 234 1.38 -7.49 0.31
CA LEU A 234 0.66 -8.31 -0.66
C LEU A 234 1.04 -9.79 -0.57
N ARG A 235 2.34 -10.12 -0.51
CA ARG A 235 2.79 -11.52 -0.37
C ARG A 235 2.36 -12.10 0.99
N THR A 236 2.65 -11.39 2.07
CA THR A 236 2.38 -11.87 3.43
C THR A 236 0.88 -12.10 3.67
N HIS A 237 -0.02 -11.26 3.15
CA HIS A 237 -1.48 -11.52 3.28
C HIS A 237 -1.94 -12.76 2.50
N TYR A 238 -1.33 -13.08 1.35
CA TYR A 238 -1.59 -14.33 0.63
C TYR A 238 -1.13 -15.54 1.45
N ASP A 239 0.09 -15.52 1.98
CA ASP A 239 0.63 -16.62 2.79
C ASP A 239 -0.20 -16.86 4.06
N LEU A 240 -0.57 -15.78 4.77
CA LEU A 240 -1.48 -15.80 5.92
C LEU A 240 -2.85 -16.39 5.57
N SER A 241 -3.41 -16.04 4.40
CA SER A 241 -4.67 -16.62 3.90
C SER A 241 -4.54 -18.13 3.71
N VAL A 242 -3.46 -18.59 3.04
CA VAL A 242 -3.21 -20.03 2.84
C VAL A 242 -2.97 -20.76 4.17
N ARG A 243 -2.32 -20.10 5.16
CA ARG A 243 -2.14 -20.65 6.53
C ARG A 243 -3.46 -20.89 7.28
N CYS A 244 -4.57 -20.30 6.86
CA CYS A 244 -5.91 -20.58 7.42
C CYS A 244 -6.64 -21.75 6.74
N GLY A 245 -6.12 -22.29 5.64
CA GLY A 245 -6.86 -23.22 4.79
C GLY A 245 -8.14 -22.58 4.24
N ALA A 246 -9.24 -23.33 4.18
CA ALA A 246 -10.53 -22.83 3.69
C ALA A 246 -11.03 -21.58 4.44
N GLN A 247 -10.71 -21.42 5.72
CA GLN A 247 -11.10 -20.23 6.50
C GLN A 247 -10.46 -18.94 5.97
N GLY A 248 -9.31 -19.01 5.28
CA GLY A 248 -8.67 -17.83 4.69
C GLY A 248 -9.43 -17.26 3.49
N LEU A 249 -10.26 -18.08 2.82
CA LEU A 249 -11.01 -17.69 1.62
C LEU A 249 -12.21 -16.78 1.92
N PHE A 250 -12.64 -16.71 3.18
CA PHE A 250 -13.86 -15.98 3.58
C PHE A 250 -13.55 -14.55 4.03
N ASP A 251 -14.34 -13.61 3.51
CA ASP A 251 -14.19 -12.17 3.74
C ASP A 251 -14.46 -11.74 5.19
N TYR A 252 -15.37 -12.45 5.88
CA TYR A 252 -15.68 -12.27 7.30
C TYR A 252 -14.49 -12.52 8.24
N ASN A 253 -13.47 -13.27 7.79
CA ASN A 253 -12.22 -13.47 8.52
C ASN A 253 -11.18 -12.36 8.26
N GLN A 254 -11.52 -11.32 7.49
CA GLN A 254 -10.75 -10.11 7.19
C GLN A 254 -9.46 -10.29 6.35
N VAL A 255 -8.78 -11.46 6.40
CA VAL A 255 -7.46 -11.67 5.77
C VAL A 255 -7.45 -11.43 4.26
N ILE A 256 -8.31 -12.12 3.50
CA ILE A 256 -8.39 -11.97 2.03
C ILE A 256 -8.99 -10.60 1.60
N SER A 257 -9.81 -10.02 2.46
CA SER A 257 -10.36 -8.66 2.31
C SER A 257 -9.24 -7.62 2.36
N PHE A 258 -8.26 -7.78 3.24
CA PHE A 258 -7.08 -6.91 3.29
C PHE A 258 -6.16 -7.10 2.09
N PHE A 259 -5.90 -8.33 1.64
CA PHE A 259 -5.17 -8.57 0.38
C PHE A 259 -5.82 -7.81 -0.80
N SER A 260 -7.15 -7.84 -0.90
CA SER A 260 -7.93 -7.12 -1.91
C SER A 260 -7.84 -5.59 -1.76
N ASN A 261 -7.69 -5.09 -0.54
CA ASN A 261 -7.41 -3.67 -0.28
C ASN A 261 -5.99 -3.27 -0.73
N MET A 262 -4.98 -4.07 -0.40
CA MET A 262 -3.57 -3.77 -0.74
C MET A 262 -3.36 -3.61 -2.26
N ARG A 263 -4.06 -4.41 -3.07
CA ARG A 263 -4.06 -4.31 -4.55
C ARG A 263 -4.60 -2.97 -5.09
N GLY A 264 -5.33 -2.20 -4.28
CA GLY A 264 -5.70 -0.82 -4.61
C GLY A 264 -4.62 0.18 -4.21
N ILE A 265 -3.96 -0.04 -3.06
CA ILE A 265 -2.91 0.83 -2.50
C ILE A 265 -1.63 0.79 -3.36
N SER A 266 -1.36 -0.32 -4.05
CA SER A 266 -0.24 -0.43 -5.01
C SER A 266 -0.38 0.46 -6.25
N ILE A 267 -1.59 0.98 -6.53
CA ILE A 267 -1.92 1.77 -7.73
C ILE A 267 -2.33 3.21 -7.36
N ALA A 268 -3.08 3.38 -6.26
CA ALA A 268 -3.58 4.67 -5.80
C ALA A 268 -2.47 5.55 -5.21
N GLU A 269 -2.47 6.86 -5.52
CA GLU A 269 -1.37 7.80 -5.23
C GLU A 269 -0.03 7.31 -5.85
N GLY A 270 -0.08 6.89 -7.12
CA GLY A 270 1.04 6.42 -7.95
C GLY A 270 1.22 4.91 -7.97
N ASP A 271 1.56 4.32 -9.12
CA ASP A 271 1.92 2.90 -9.21
C ASP A 271 3.32 2.66 -8.62
N VAL A 272 3.48 1.61 -7.80
CA VAL A 272 4.75 1.30 -7.11
C VAL A 272 5.92 1.14 -8.08
N LEU A 273 5.75 0.38 -9.17
CA LEU A 273 6.82 0.12 -10.12
C LEU A 273 7.20 1.40 -10.88
N VAL A 274 6.23 2.21 -11.28
CA VAL A 274 6.48 3.49 -11.98
C VAL A 274 7.16 4.52 -11.08
N LEU A 275 6.77 4.59 -9.79
CA LEU A 275 7.46 5.41 -8.79
C LEU A 275 8.91 4.95 -8.60
N CYS A 276 9.14 3.63 -8.51
CA CYS A 276 10.49 3.08 -8.38
C CYS A 276 11.35 3.28 -9.64
N ILE A 277 10.78 3.11 -10.85
CA ILE A 277 11.45 3.43 -12.13
C ILE A 277 11.95 4.87 -12.14
N ARG A 278 11.08 5.83 -11.75
CA ARG A 278 11.48 7.24 -11.69
C ARG A 278 12.56 7.45 -10.63
N LEU A 279 12.39 6.93 -9.41
CA LEU A 279 13.33 7.17 -8.32
C LEU A 279 14.69 6.53 -8.60
N ALA A 280 14.76 5.27 -9.03
CA ALA A 280 16.01 4.62 -9.40
C ALA A 280 16.73 5.39 -10.51
N SER A 281 16.00 5.86 -11.53
CA SER A 281 16.56 6.70 -12.59
C SER A 281 17.05 8.08 -12.11
N GLU A 282 16.45 8.66 -11.07
CA GLU A 282 16.90 9.93 -10.51
C GLU A 282 18.11 9.76 -9.57
N LEU A 283 18.16 8.68 -8.79
CA LEU A 283 19.28 8.35 -7.88
C LEU A 283 20.54 7.86 -8.63
N LEU A 284 20.40 6.91 -9.58
CA LEU A 284 21.53 6.39 -10.37
C LEU A 284 22.15 7.44 -11.31
N LEU A 285 21.48 8.59 -11.50
CA LEU A 285 22.00 9.77 -12.20
C LEU A 285 22.56 10.84 -11.25
N GLY A 286 22.78 10.51 -9.97
CA GLY A 286 23.40 11.39 -8.98
C GLY A 286 22.64 12.68 -8.69
N ARG A 287 21.33 12.75 -8.98
CA ARG A 287 20.57 14.03 -8.94
C ARG A 287 20.30 14.54 -7.53
N TYR A 288 20.27 13.63 -6.55
CA TYR A 288 20.13 13.87 -5.12
C TYR A 288 20.43 12.57 -4.38
N SER A 289 20.73 12.66 -3.09
CA SER A 289 20.93 11.51 -2.20
C SER A 289 19.69 11.21 -1.34
N ILE A 290 19.73 10.03 -0.74
CA ILE A 290 18.84 9.55 0.33
C ILE A 290 19.57 9.66 1.68
N PRO A 291 18.87 9.56 2.83
CA PRO A 291 19.53 9.45 4.13
C PRO A 291 20.48 8.25 4.20
N GLU A 292 21.72 8.50 4.61
CA GLU A 292 22.77 7.49 4.79
C GLU A 292 22.40 6.47 5.89
N THR A 293 23.22 5.43 6.04
CA THR A 293 23.03 4.39 7.05
C THR A 293 23.73 4.69 8.36
N LEU A 294 23.05 4.39 9.47
CA LEU A 294 23.67 4.38 10.80
C LEU A 294 24.29 3.02 11.16
N ASN A 295 23.99 1.96 10.37
CA ASN A 295 24.46 0.59 10.59
C ASN A 295 25.17 0.05 9.33
N SER A 296 26.21 0.75 8.86
CA SER A 296 26.99 0.39 7.65
C SER A 296 27.59 -1.02 7.66
N ASN A 297 27.76 -1.62 8.84
CA ASN A 297 28.23 -3.00 9.00
C ASN A 297 27.13 -4.07 8.86
N SER A 298 25.85 -3.69 8.83
CA SER A 298 24.72 -4.63 8.66
C SER A 298 24.75 -5.34 7.30
N LEU A 299 24.07 -6.48 7.21
CA LEU A 299 23.97 -7.26 5.97
C LEU A 299 23.21 -6.47 4.90
N LEU A 300 22.17 -5.74 5.30
CA LEU A 300 21.30 -4.97 4.41
C LEU A 300 21.99 -3.69 3.88
N ALA A 301 22.82 -3.01 4.68
CA ALA A 301 23.61 -1.87 4.18
C ALA A 301 24.68 -2.29 3.16
N LYS A 302 25.29 -3.47 3.33
CA LYS A 302 26.23 -4.06 2.36
C LYS A 302 25.51 -4.43 1.06
N HIS A 303 24.29 -4.94 1.14
CA HIS A 303 23.45 -5.26 -0.01
C HIS A 303 22.98 -4.00 -0.76
N GLU A 304 22.44 -2.99 -0.06
CA GLU A 304 22.10 -1.67 -0.63
C GLU A 304 23.30 -1.09 -1.40
N SER A 305 24.47 -1.03 -0.76
CA SER A 305 25.70 -0.50 -1.35
C SER A 305 26.12 -1.26 -2.61
N ALA A 306 26.14 -2.59 -2.57
CA ALA A 306 26.57 -3.42 -3.70
C ALA A 306 25.58 -3.38 -4.88
N VAL A 307 24.27 -3.39 -4.60
CA VAL A 307 23.22 -3.22 -5.60
C VAL A 307 23.34 -1.85 -6.27
N PHE A 308 23.47 -0.79 -5.47
CA PHE A 308 23.53 0.57 -6.01
C PHE A 308 24.81 0.81 -6.84
N ASN A 309 25.97 0.34 -6.37
CA ASN A 309 27.23 0.42 -7.11
C ASN A 309 27.16 -0.34 -8.44
N LYS A 310 26.62 -1.56 -8.45
CA LYS A 310 26.42 -2.37 -9.66
C LYS A 310 25.62 -1.62 -10.72
N TYR A 311 24.47 -1.07 -10.35
CA TYR A 311 23.60 -0.38 -11.32
C TYR A 311 24.11 1.02 -11.68
N THR A 312 24.90 1.68 -10.82
CA THR A 312 25.56 2.96 -11.15
C THR A 312 26.61 2.76 -12.23
N ALA A 313 27.52 1.78 -12.07
CA ALA A 313 28.51 1.44 -13.09
C ALA A 313 27.86 1.08 -14.44
N MET A 314 26.77 0.30 -14.44
CA MET A 314 26.03 -0.01 -15.67
C MET A 314 25.42 1.24 -16.36
N VAL A 315 25.08 2.28 -15.60
CA VAL A 315 24.61 3.58 -16.13
C VAL A 315 25.75 4.44 -16.67
N GLU A 316 26.93 4.37 -16.05
CA GLU A 316 28.15 5.03 -16.53
C GLU A 316 28.63 4.42 -17.85
N ASP A 317 28.66 3.08 -17.95
CA ASP A 317 29.07 2.33 -19.15
C ASP A 317 28.11 2.51 -20.35
N HIS A 318 26.80 2.46 -20.11
CA HIS A 318 25.79 2.32 -21.19
C HIS A 318 24.84 3.52 -21.35
N GLY A 319 24.82 4.45 -20.39
CA GLY A 319 23.93 5.61 -20.37
C GLY A 319 22.45 5.29 -20.11
N HIS A 320 21.70 6.29 -19.64
CA HIS A 320 20.31 6.15 -19.19
C HIS A 320 19.22 6.17 -20.30
N ARG A 321 19.60 6.10 -21.58
CA ARG A 321 18.65 6.28 -22.71
C ARG A 321 18.62 5.14 -23.73
N GLY A 322 19.64 4.28 -23.74
CA GLY A 322 19.77 3.16 -24.68
C GLY A 322 19.02 1.91 -24.24
N ASP A 323 18.96 0.91 -25.11
CA ASP A 323 18.22 -0.32 -24.88
C ASP A 323 18.81 -1.21 -23.78
N HIS A 324 20.10 -1.07 -23.45
CA HIS A 324 20.70 -1.73 -22.29
C HIS A 324 20.03 -1.29 -20.98
N TYR A 325 19.86 0.03 -20.77
CA TYR A 325 19.14 0.58 -19.61
C TYR A 325 17.70 0.06 -19.54
N ARG A 326 17.01 0.01 -20.69
CA ARG A 326 15.64 -0.50 -20.81
C ARG A 326 15.52 -1.99 -20.49
N SER A 327 16.53 -2.78 -20.85
CA SER A 327 16.50 -4.25 -20.75
C SER A 327 16.98 -4.78 -19.41
N PHE A 328 17.95 -4.10 -18.77
CA PHE A 328 18.64 -4.62 -17.58
C PHE A 328 18.48 -3.78 -16.31
N ILE A 329 18.08 -2.50 -16.42
CA ILE A 329 18.01 -1.57 -15.28
C ILE A 329 16.57 -1.14 -14.96
N LEU A 330 15.75 -0.84 -15.97
CA LEU A 330 14.32 -0.57 -15.76
C LEU A 330 13.57 -1.74 -15.06
N PRO A 331 13.76 -3.02 -15.43
CA PRO A 331 13.06 -4.13 -14.75
C PRO A 331 13.51 -4.32 -13.29
N GLN A 332 14.70 -3.81 -12.93
CA GLN A 332 15.30 -3.94 -11.61
C GLN A 332 15.05 -2.71 -10.73
N SER A 333 14.38 -1.68 -11.25
CA SER A 333 14.18 -0.41 -10.55
C SER A 333 13.40 -0.57 -9.23
N GLN A 334 12.45 -1.50 -9.14
CA GLN A 334 11.82 -1.81 -7.85
C GLN A 334 12.79 -2.49 -6.88
N THR A 335 13.56 -3.49 -7.32
CA THR A 335 14.59 -4.17 -6.52
C THR A 335 15.63 -3.19 -5.94
N ILE A 336 16.05 -2.20 -6.72
CA ILE A 336 17.00 -1.14 -6.31
C ILE A 336 16.41 -0.25 -5.20
N ILE A 337 15.13 0.11 -5.29
CA ILE A 337 14.47 0.92 -4.26
C ILE A 337 14.10 0.08 -3.02
N GLU A 338 13.85 -1.22 -3.20
CA GLU A 338 13.65 -2.16 -2.09
C GLU A 338 14.94 -2.45 -1.31
N SER A 339 16.12 -2.56 -1.93
CA SER A 339 17.38 -2.77 -1.17
C SER A 339 17.69 -1.59 -0.23
N ILE A 340 17.55 -0.36 -0.75
CA ILE A 340 17.55 0.89 0.02
C ILE A 340 16.55 0.81 1.18
N GLY A 341 15.30 0.49 0.86
CA GLY A 341 14.22 0.52 1.84
C GLY A 341 14.30 -0.57 2.91
N HIS A 342 14.83 -1.76 2.59
CA HIS A 342 15.12 -2.83 3.54
C HIS A 342 16.14 -2.39 4.58
N ARG A 343 17.21 -1.70 4.13
CA ARG A 343 18.18 -1.09 5.04
C ARG A 343 17.53 0.01 5.87
N MET A 344 16.79 0.96 5.26
CA MET A 344 16.13 2.03 6.02
C MET A 344 15.20 1.47 7.11
N ALA A 345 14.53 0.34 6.83
CA ALA A 345 13.64 -0.33 7.77
C ALA A 345 14.40 -0.94 8.95
N TYR A 346 15.55 -1.56 8.70
CA TYR A 346 16.45 -2.08 9.72
C TYR A 346 17.04 -0.96 10.59
N ASP A 347 17.57 0.11 9.97
CA ASP A 347 18.10 1.28 10.68
C ASP A 347 17.03 1.89 11.62
N ALA A 348 15.80 2.05 11.12
CA ALA A 348 14.68 2.55 11.90
C ALA A 348 14.29 1.62 13.06
N ALA A 349 14.30 0.30 12.84
CA ALA A 349 13.95 -0.69 13.85
C ALA A 349 14.99 -0.77 14.98
N VAL A 350 16.28 -0.75 14.63
CA VAL A 350 17.38 -0.68 15.60
C VAL A 350 17.31 0.62 16.40
N ALA A 351 17.19 1.77 15.72
CA ALA A 351 17.15 3.08 16.37
C ALA A 351 15.94 3.28 17.31
N GLN A 352 14.85 2.54 17.11
CA GLN A 352 13.65 2.60 17.95
C GLN A 352 13.52 1.43 18.95
N GLY A 353 14.53 0.57 19.07
CA GLY A 353 14.53 -0.52 20.05
C GLY A 353 13.48 -1.60 19.79
N VAL A 354 13.18 -1.90 18.52
CA VAL A 354 12.35 -3.08 18.18
C VAL A 354 13.03 -4.35 18.72
N PRO A 355 12.31 -5.29 19.37
CA PRO A 355 12.91 -6.49 19.94
C PRO A 355 13.79 -7.26 18.94
N GLN A 356 15.03 -7.59 19.32
CA GLN A 356 16.04 -8.12 18.39
C GLN A 356 15.54 -9.31 17.57
N ALA A 357 14.84 -10.27 18.17
CA ALA A 357 14.32 -11.44 17.44
C ALA A 357 13.30 -11.08 16.33
N LEU A 358 12.60 -9.94 16.43
CA LEU A 358 11.76 -9.42 15.34
C LEU A 358 12.60 -8.74 14.26
N ILE A 359 13.69 -8.06 14.63
CA ILE A 359 14.68 -7.54 13.66
C ILE A 359 15.33 -8.71 12.91
N ASP A 360 15.75 -9.76 13.61
CA ASP A 360 16.38 -10.96 13.03
C ASP A 360 15.44 -11.67 12.04
N ILE A 361 14.14 -11.80 12.38
CA ILE A 361 13.13 -12.35 11.45
C ILE A 361 12.98 -11.45 10.22
N TYR A 362 12.95 -10.12 10.40
CA TYR A 362 12.84 -9.18 9.29
C TYR A 362 14.10 -9.18 8.40
N GLU A 363 15.29 -9.27 8.98
CA GLU A 363 16.55 -9.39 8.24
C GLU A 363 16.59 -10.71 7.46
N CYS A 364 16.17 -11.82 8.05
CA CYS A 364 16.01 -13.10 7.33
C CYS A 364 15.00 -13.00 6.17
N TYR A 365 13.89 -12.28 6.36
CA TYR A 365 12.93 -12.01 5.28
C TYR A 365 13.54 -11.16 4.15
N ALA A 366 14.29 -10.11 4.49
CA ALA A 366 14.96 -9.23 3.55
C ALA A 366 16.06 -9.94 2.76
N ILE A 367 16.94 -10.69 3.43
CA ILE A 367 18.00 -11.51 2.81
C ILE A 367 17.39 -12.50 1.79
N LYS A 368 16.25 -13.12 2.13
CA LYS A 368 15.56 -14.06 1.24
C LYS A 368 14.96 -13.43 -0.03
N ARG A 369 14.89 -12.10 -0.15
CA ARG A 369 14.47 -11.40 -1.40
C ARG A 369 15.50 -11.58 -2.51
N ASP A 370 16.79 -11.55 -2.15
CA ASP A 370 17.92 -11.58 -3.07
C ASP A 370 19.03 -12.50 -2.54
N VAL A 371 18.63 -13.70 -2.08
CA VAL A 371 19.56 -14.68 -1.48
C VAL A 371 20.66 -15.11 -2.46
N GLY A 372 20.44 -14.94 -3.77
CA GLY A 372 21.45 -15.10 -4.81
C GLY A 372 22.65 -14.17 -4.58
N TRP A 373 22.41 -12.85 -4.40
CA TRP A 373 23.50 -11.91 -4.14
C TRP A 373 24.32 -12.26 -2.89
N TYR A 374 23.67 -12.61 -1.77
CA TYR A 374 24.39 -12.94 -0.52
C TYR A 374 25.30 -14.18 -0.68
N ILE A 375 24.94 -15.11 -1.56
CA ILE A 375 25.73 -16.31 -1.87
C ILE A 375 26.83 -15.98 -2.88
N GLU A 376 26.52 -15.28 -3.97
CA GLU A 376 27.49 -14.89 -5.02
C GLU A 376 28.58 -13.97 -4.48
N ALA A 377 28.24 -13.05 -3.57
CA ALA A 377 29.18 -12.16 -2.89
C ALA A 377 29.96 -12.85 -1.74
N GLY A 378 29.73 -14.15 -1.49
CA GLY A 378 30.39 -14.91 -0.42
C GLY A 378 30.05 -14.46 1.01
N VAL A 379 28.94 -13.73 1.19
CA VAL A 379 28.55 -13.14 2.48
C VAL A 379 27.82 -14.16 3.36
N LEU A 380 27.00 -15.05 2.77
CA LEU A 380 26.27 -16.11 3.47
C LEU A 380 26.15 -17.39 2.62
N THR A 381 26.13 -18.55 3.27
CA THR A 381 25.69 -19.82 2.67
C THR A 381 24.19 -20.06 2.89
N GLN A 382 23.59 -20.98 2.12
CA GLN A 382 22.19 -21.39 2.33
C GLN A 382 21.95 -21.95 3.75
N ASP A 383 22.88 -22.74 4.27
CA ASP A 383 22.82 -23.29 5.63
C ASP A 383 22.90 -22.19 6.70
N GLN A 384 23.69 -21.13 6.47
CA GLN A 384 23.74 -19.99 7.37
C GLN A 384 22.41 -19.22 7.38
N VAL A 385 21.79 -18.98 6.22
CA VAL A 385 20.47 -18.33 6.12
C VAL A 385 19.38 -19.17 6.81
N ALA A 386 19.36 -20.49 6.58
CA ALA A 386 18.43 -21.39 7.25
C ALA A 386 18.65 -21.43 8.78
N SER A 387 19.92 -21.41 9.22
CA SER A 387 20.28 -21.37 10.65
C SER A 387 19.96 -20.03 11.31
N MET A 388 20.04 -18.91 10.58
CA MET A 388 19.61 -17.59 11.06
C MET A 388 18.10 -17.58 11.33
N GLU A 389 17.30 -18.04 10.36
CA GLU A 389 15.85 -18.12 10.52
C GLU A 389 15.44 -19.05 11.66
N ASP A 390 16.02 -20.25 11.78
CA ASP A 390 15.67 -21.16 12.88
C ASP A 390 16.01 -20.59 14.27
N ARG A 391 17.15 -19.89 14.40
CA ARG A 391 17.50 -19.16 15.64
C ARG A 391 16.52 -18.05 15.95
N ALA A 392 16.23 -17.18 14.97
CA ALA A 392 15.30 -16.08 15.13
C ALA A 392 13.89 -16.57 15.51
N MET A 393 13.42 -17.63 14.84
CA MET A 393 12.13 -18.28 15.10
C MET A 393 12.13 -19.11 16.40
N LYS A 394 13.28 -19.45 16.99
CA LYS A 394 13.39 -19.99 18.37
C LYS A 394 13.29 -18.87 19.40
N ALA A 395 14.06 -17.79 19.23
CA ALA A 395 14.07 -16.64 20.12
C ALA A 395 12.72 -15.92 20.17
N ALA A 396 12.01 -15.85 19.05
CA ALA A 396 10.70 -15.20 18.96
C ALA A 396 9.54 -16.00 19.59
N PHE A 397 9.60 -17.34 19.60
CA PHE A 397 8.44 -18.17 19.96
C PHE A 397 7.88 -17.91 21.38
N PRO A 398 8.70 -17.80 22.45
CA PRO A 398 8.20 -17.57 23.81
C PRO A 398 7.50 -16.21 23.99
N HIS A 399 7.86 -15.21 23.19
CA HIS A 399 7.37 -13.83 23.32
C HIS A 399 6.27 -13.48 22.31
N MET A 400 6.00 -14.34 21.32
CA MET A 400 5.15 -13.99 20.19
C MET A 400 3.73 -13.59 20.60
N SER A 401 3.10 -14.22 21.61
CA SER A 401 1.77 -13.76 22.06
C SER A 401 1.84 -12.34 22.62
N GLN A 402 2.81 -12.04 23.49
CA GLN A 402 2.98 -10.69 24.06
C GLN A 402 3.14 -9.63 22.96
N TRP A 403 3.87 -9.91 21.89
CA TRP A 403 3.99 -8.99 20.76
C TRP A 403 2.70 -8.90 19.94
N VAL A 404 2.03 -10.03 19.66
CA VAL A 404 0.74 -10.07 18.95
C VAL A 404 -0.40 -9.37 19.71
N ASP A 405 -0.43 -9.47 21.03
CA ASP A 405 -1.34 -8.73 21.90
C ASP A 405 -0.92 -7.24 21.98
N GLY A 406 0.38 -6.97 22.04
CA GLY A 406 0.98 -5.63 22.04
C GLY A 406 0.89 -4.83 20.74
N MET A 407 0.46 -5.41 19.62
CA MET A 407 0.29 -4.70 18.35
C MET A 407 -0.80 -3.62 18.38
N GLY A 408 -1.69 -3.63 19.38
CA GLY A 408 -2.69 -2.56 19.61
C GLY A 408 -3.92 -2.63 18.72
N VAL A 409 -4.29 -3.83 18.22
CA VAL A 409 -5.37 -4.00 17.23
C VAL A 409 -6.58 -4.83 17.70
N SER A 410 -6.63 -5.21 18.98
CA SER A 410 -7.62 -6.15 19.53
C SER A 410 -9.07 -5.81 19.23
N ASP A 411 -9.46 -4.53 19.30
CA ASP A 411 -10.83 -4.05 19.05
C ASP A 411 -11.25 -4.14 17.57
N TYR A 412 -10.27 -4.28 16.67
CA TYR A 412 -10.48 -4.43 15.23
C TYR A 412 -10.47 -5.90 14.77
N LEU A 413 -10.23 -6.85 15.69
CA LEU A 413 -10.31 -8.30 15.46
C LEU A 413 -11.78 -8.74 15.50
N LYS A 414 -12.42 -8.84 14.33
CA LYS A 414 -13.84 -9.18 14.16
C LYS A 414 -14.09 -10.61 13.66
N ALA A 415 -13.06 -11.26 13.11
CA ALA A 415 -13.12 -12.61 12.56
C ALA A 415 -13.70 -13.66 13.54
N PRO A 416 -14.74 -14.44 13.17
CA PRO A 416 -15.27 -15.54 13.97
C PRO A 416 -14.23 -16.56 14.43
N ILE A 417 -13.21 -16.83 13.59
CA ILE A 417 -12.21 -17.89 13.85
C ILE A 417 -11.28 -17.63 15.04
N LEU A 418 -11.32 -16.45 15.67
CA LEU A 418 -10.42 -16.06 16.78
C LEU A 418 -10.53 -16.95 18.02
N SER A 419 -11.71 -17.54 18.29
CA SER A 419 -12.01 -18.31 19.50
C SER A 419 -13.22 -19.23 19.26
N GLU A 420 -13.42 -20.26 20.08
CA GLU A 420 -14.56 -21.19 19.96
C GLU A 420 -15.90 -20.47 20.13
N ASP A 421 -16.12 -19.79 21.27
CA ASP A 421 -17.29 -18.93 21.54
C ASP A 421 -17.72 -18.02 20.36
N ARG A 422 -16.77 -17.35 19.71
CA ARG A 422 -17.04 -16.48 18.54
C ARG A 422 -17.35 -17.24 17.25
N TRP A 423 -16.81 -18.44 17.08
CA TRP A 423 -17.12 -19.30 15.94
C TRP A 423 -18.51 -19.91 16.09
N ASP A 424 -18.83 -20.39 17.30
CA ASP A 424 -20.10 -21.06 17.57
C ASP A 424 -21.26 -20.05 17.48
N LYS A 425 -21.13 -18.86 18.11
CA LYS A 425 -22.08 -17.74 17.93
C LYS A 425 -22.22 -17.25 16.49
N PHE A 426 -21.18 -17.40 15.66
CA PHE A 426 -21.28 -17.09 14.24
C PHE A 426 -22.10 -18.16 13.51
N VAL A 427 -21.84 -19.44 13.76
CA VAL A 427 -22.61 -20.56 13.19
C VAL A 427 -24.09 -20.50 13.60
N ASP A 428 -24.38 -20.21 14.88
CA ASP A 428 -25.75 -20.03 15.40
C ASP A 428 -26.50 -18.85 14.74
N SER A 429 -25.77 -17.89 14.14
CA SER A 429 -26.35 -16.75 13.41
C SER A 429 -26.60 -17.02 11.92
N LEU A 430 -26.15 -18.16 11.39
CA LEU A 430 -26.31 -18.50 9.97
C LEU A 430 -27.73 -19.06 9.69
N PRO A 431 -28.31 -18.78 8.51
CA PRO A 431 -29.60 -19.34 8.13
C PRO A 431 -29.50 -20.86 7.91
N SER A 432 -30.04 -21.64 8.85
CA SER A 432 -30.13 -23.09 8.74
C SER A 432 -31.22 -23.51 7.74
N ILE A 433 -30.87 -24.30 6.73
CA ILE A 433 -31.86 -25.02 5.92
C ILE A 433 -32.30 -26.25 6.73
N GLY A 434 -33.45 -26.14 7.40
CA GLY A 434 -34.10 -27.28 8.05
C GLY A 434 -34.68 -28.25 7.03
N VAL A 435 -34.70 -29.55 7.37
CA VAL A 435 -35.44 -30.55 6.61
C VAL A 435 -36.92 -30.43 6.98
N GLU A 436 -37.77 -29.92 6.07
CA GLU A 436 -39.21 -30.20 6.17
C GLU A 436 -39.43 -31.71 6.03
N GLU A 437 -40.27 -32.31 6.90
CA GLU A 437 -40.66 -33.72 6.81
C GLU A 437 -41.62 -33.98 5.63
N LYS A 438 -41.12 -33.82 4.39
CA LYS A 438 -41.85 -34.08 3.14
C LYS A 438 -40.99 -34.85 2.13
N GLY A 439 -40.70 -36.10 2.49
CA GLY A 439 -40.43 -37.17 1.52
C GLY A 439 -39.15 -37.09 0.68
N SER A 440 -38.24 -36.15 0.93
CA SER A 440 -36.93 -36.09 0.25
C SER A 440 -35.86 -36.78 1.09
N THR A 441 -35.42 -37.96 0.66
CA THR A 441 -34.38 -38.75 1.32
C THR A 441 -32.97 -38.22 1.01
N SER A 442 -32.55 -37.18 1.74
CA SER A 442 -31.16 -36.71 1.74
C SER A 442 -30.22 -37.75 2.38
N ALA A 443 -29.67 -38.64 1.57
CA ALA A 443 -28.77 -39.70 2.04
C ALA A 443 -27.41 -39.13 2.53
N VAL A 444 -27.19 -39.15 3.84
CA VAL A 444 -25.90 -38.79 4.45
C VAL A 444 -24.98 -40.01 4.42
N TYR A 445 -24.06 -40.05 3.46
CA TYR A 445 -23.08 -41.14 3.34
C TYR A 445 -21.92 -40.96 4.33
N GLN A 446 -21.92 -41.76 5.39
CA GLN A 446 -20.80 -41.80 6.35
C GLN A 446 -19.62 -42.58 5.77
N ALA A 447 -18.63 -41.88 5.24
CA ALA A 447 -17.34 -42.49 4.91
C ALA A 447 -16.63 -42.96 6.18
N ARG A 448 -16.17 -44.22 6.19
CA ARG A 448 -15.14 -44.67 7.15
C ARG A 448 -13.78 -44.22 6.62
N LEU A 449 -12.99 -43.63 7.51
CA LEU A 449 -11.56 -43.34 7.34
C LEU A 449 -10.75 -44.39 8.12
#